data_AF-A0A7C3GUP7-F1
#
_entry.id   AF-A0A7C3GUP7-F1
#
_cell.length_a   1.000
_cell.length_b   1.000
_cell.length_c   1.000
_cell.angle_alpha   90.00
_cell.angle_beta   90.00
_cell.angle_gamma   90.00
#
_symmetry.space_group_name_H-M   'P 1'
#
loop_
_entity.id
_entity.type
_entity.pdbx_description
1 polymer ?
#
loop_
_entity_poly.entity_id
_entity_poly.type
_entity_poly.pdbx_seq_one_letter_code
_entity_poly.pdbx_strand_id
1 'polypeptide(L)'
;MRDQLIIRLTENAPEQVSWVRLSEVNALPEISHGQLREAGESQVGAQVVVLAPATDVLHSTAKVPTQNKSRLLKAVPYALEEELAADVELLHFAIGKPDSSGQVKVAVVERSLMDSWLQMLADAGISTDIIISEQSLVPIADNSWSLVLDGNIALLQAADYQGMVADVENL
;
A
#
# COMPACT_ATOMS: atom_id res chain seq x y z
N MET A 1 8.30 20.83 -3.95
CA MET A 1 7.95 19.44 -3.60
C MET A 1 8.59 19.16 -2.25
N ARG A 2 7.90 18.50 -1.32
CA ARG A 2 8.48 18.16 0.00
C ARG A 2 9.42 16.97 -0.18
N ASP A 3 10.59 16.96 0.47
CA ASP A 3 11.47 15.79 0.51
C ASP A 3 10.71 14.56 1.00
N GLN A 4 10.87 13.43 0.32
CA GLN A 4 10.23 12.17 0.69
C GLN A 4 11.27 11.07 0.84
N LEU A 5 11.16 10.28 1.91
CA LEU A 5 11.84 9.01 2.07
C LEU A 5 10.83 7.92 1.78
N ILE A 6 11.00 7.22 0.67
CA ILE A 6 10.17 6.07 0.31
C ILE A 6 10.90 4.82 0.76
N ILE A 7 10.27 4.02 1.61
CA ILE A 7 10.78 2.76 2.11
C ILE A 7 9.88 1.65 1.61
N ARG A 8 10.44 0.66 0.94
CA ARG A 8 9.73 -0.50 0.44
C ARG A 8 9.97 -1.69 1.37
N LEU A 9 8.91 -2.20 1.98
CA LEU A 9 8.98 -3.44 2.75
C LEU A 9 9.04 -4.62 1.79
N THR A 10 9.99 -5.51 2.01
CA THR A 10 10.07 -6.80 1.28
C THR A 10 9.64 -7.92 2.20
N GLU A 11 9.47 -9.13 1.65
CA GLU A 11 9.23 -10.36 2.43
C GLU A 11 10.27 -10.60 3.55
N ASN A 12 11.48 -10.05 3.41
CA ASN A 12 12.60 -10.24 4.34
C ASN A 12 12.79 -9.04 5.29
N ALA A 13 11.84 -8.12 5.38
CA ALA A 13 11.89 -7.04 6.36
C ALA A 13 11.85 -7.60 7.81
N PRO A 14 12.60 -7.02 8.78
CA PRO A 14 13.38 -5.78 8.70
C PRO A 14 14.82 -5.96 8.18
N GLU A 15 15.27 -7.18 7.94
CA GLU A 15 16.67 -7.49 7.60
C GLU A 15 17.04 -6.99 6.20
N GLN A 16 16.08 -7.01 5.27
CA GLN A 16 16.28 -6.53 3.92
C GLN A 16 15.11 -5.67 3.47
N VAL A 17 15.38 -4.39 3.24
CA VAL A 17 14.45 -3.44 2.61
C VAL A 17 15.17 -2.68 1.51
N SER A 18 14.39 -1.96 0.69
CA SER A 18 14.94 -0.94 -0.21
C SER A 18 14.34 0.42 0.12
N TRP A 19 15.10 1.48 -0.07
CA TRP A 19 14.61 2.83 0.14
C TRP A 19 15.24 3.81 -0.82
N VAL A 20 14.56 4.94 -1.00
CA VAL A 20 15.02 6.02 -1.85
C VAL A 20 14.57 7.35 -1.27
N ARG A 21 15.47 8.35 -1.28
CA ARG A 21 15.13 9.71 -0.88
C ARG A 21 14.92 10.57 -2.12
N LEU A 22 13.69 11.05 -2.30
CA LEU A 22 13.31 11.97 -3.38
C LEU A 22 13.43 13.40 -2.87
N SER A 23 14.23 14.22 -3.57
CA SER A 23 14.34 15.66 -3.36
C SER A 23 14.35 16.38 -4.72
N GLU A 24 13.99 17.65 -4.75
CA GLU A 24 14.02 18.46 -5.99
C GLU A 24 15.45 18.71 -6.51
N VAL A 25 16.46 18.46 -5.68
CA VAL A 25 17.85 18.83 -5.96
C VAL A 25 18.59 17.75 -6.76
N ASN A 26 18.15 16.48 -6.66
CA ASN A 26 18.83 15.35 -7.30
C ASN A 26 18.09 14.90 -8.56
N ALA A 27 18.76 14.98 -9.71
CA ALA A 27 18.19 14.66 -11.03
C ALA A 27 17.92 13.15 -11.23
N LEU A 28 18.60 12.27 -10.47
CA LEU A 28 18.34 10.83 -10.46
C LEU A 28 18.44 10.32 -9.02
N PRO A 29 17.37 9.74 -8.47
CA PRO A 29 17.39 9.19 -7.12
C PRO A 29 18.10 7.82 -7.11
N GLU A 30 18.96 7.59 -6.12
CA GLU A 30 19.67 6.32 -5.93
C GLU A 30 18.89 5.42 -4.98
N ILE A 31 18.63 4.17 -5.40
CA ILE A 31 17.96 3.17 -4.58
C ILE A 31 19.00 2.48 -3.70
N SER A 32 18.78 2.55 -2.40
CA SER A 32 19.61 1.88 -1.39
C SER A 32 18.92 0.60 -0.90
N HIS A 33 19.73 -0.34 -0.40
CA HIS A 33 19.27 -1.62 0.12
C HIS A 33 20.03 -1.96 1.40
N GLY A 34 19.38 -2.62 2.35
CA GLY A 34 19.98 -2.95 3.65
C GLY A 34 18.93 -3.16 4.73
N GLN A 35 19.33 -3.05 5.99
CA GLN A 35 18.41 -3.22 7.12
C GLN A 35 17.52 -1.99 7.29
N LEU A 36 16.31 -2.19 7.81
CA LEU A 36 15.33 -1.11 7.97
C LEU A 36 15.85 0.07 8.81
N ARG A 37 16.66 -0.20 9.83
CA ARG A 37 17.29 0.86 10.66
C ARG A 37 18.16 1.82 9.86
N GLU A 38 18.82 1.34 8.79
CA GLU A 38 19.68 2.16 7.94
C GLU A 38 18.84 3.15 7.10
N ALA A 39 17.66 2.71 6.65
CA ALA A 39 16.69 3.62 6.02
C ALA A 39 16.25 4.73 6.98
N GLY A 40 16.08 4.41 8.26
CA GLY A 40 15.69 5.35 9.30
C GLY A 40 16.69 6.50 9.52
N GLU A 41 17.98 6.30 9.23
CA GLU A 41 19.00 7.37 9.30
C GLU A 41 18.72 8.50 8.28
N SER A 42 18.04 8.18 7.18
CA SER A 42 17.72 9.10 6.10
C SER A 42 16.41 9.87 6.28
N GLN A 43 15.67 9.68 7.39
CA GLN A 43 14.31 10.23 7.57
C GLN A 43 14.28 11.74 7.89
N VAL A 44 15.38 12.30 8.41
CA VAL A 44 15.40 13.68 8.93
C VAL A 44 15.03 14.67 7.82
N GLY A 45 13.99 15.47 8.10
CA GLY A 45 13.48 16.50 7.19
C GLY A 45 12.67 15.97 6.00
N ALA A 46 12.46 14.66 5.90
CA ALA A 46 11.65 14.04 4.86
C ALA A 46 10.27 13.63 5.39
N GLN A 47 9.29 13.51 4.50
CA GLN A 47 8.07 12.75 4.77
C GLN A 47 8.35 11.27 4.52
N VAL A 48 8.05 10.41 5.49
CA VAL A 48 8.29 8.97 5.38
C VAL A 48 7.07 8.27 4.79
N VAL A 49 7.25 7.70 3.61
CA VAL A 49 6.24 6.91 2.89
C VAL A 49 6.71 5.46 2.86
N VAL A 50 5.90 4.56 3.41
CA VAL A 50 6.19 3.13 3.43
C VAL A 50 5.32 2.44 2.39
N LEU A 51 5.93 1.57 1.59
CA LEU A 51 5.25 0.73 0.63
C LEU A 51 5.00 -0.63 1.27
N ALA A 52 3.72 -0.95 1.45
CA ALA A 52 3.26 -2.26 1.89
C ALA A 52 3.31 -3.24 0.71
N PRO A 53 3.80 -4.47 0.91
CA PRO A 53 3.88 -5.49 -0.14
C PRO A 53 2.53 -5.67 -0.82
N ALA A 54 2.53 -5.71 -2.16
CA ALA A 54 1.28 -5.84 -2.91
C ALA A 54 0.53 -7.15 -2.61
N THR A 55 1.26 -8.24 -2.35
CA THR A 55 0.72 -9.58 -2.04
C THR A 55 -0.10 -9.61 -0.75
N ASP A 56 0.15 -8.68 0.16
CA ASP A 56 -0.48 -8.63 1.47
C ASP A 56 -1.69 -7.69 1.53
N VAL A 57 -1.95 -6.94 0.45
CA VAL A 57 -3.01 -5.94 0.40
C VAL A 57 -4.00 -6.27 -0.70
N LEU A 58 -5.23 -6.60 -0.31
CA LEU A 58 -6.34 -6.77 -1.23
C LEU A 58 -6.95 -5.41 -1.60
N HIS A 59 -7.06 -5.14 -2.90
CA HIS A 59 -7.85 -4.02 -3.43
C HIS A 59 -9.24 -4.49 -3.81
N SER A 60 -10.26 -3.81 -3.29
CA SER A 60 -11.66 -4.08 -3.61
C SER A 60 -12.47 -2.78 -3.70
N THR A 61 -13.75 -2.90 -4.01
CA THR A 61 -14.69 -1.80 -4.05
C THR A 61 -15.97 -2.17 -3.31
N ALA A 62 -16.51 -1.27 -2.48
CA ALA A 62 -17.77 -1.48 -1.78
C ALA A 62 -18.79 -0.39 -2.16
N LYS A 63 -20.05 -0.75 -2.31
CA LYS A 63 -21.13 0.22 -2.54
C LYS A 63 -21.91 0.44 -1.25
N VAL A 64 -21.89 1.67 -0.74
CA VAL A 64 -22.46 1.99 0.57
C VAL A 64 -23.34 3.24 0.48
N PRO A 65 -24.53 3.25 1.11
CA PRO A 65 -25.51 4.33 0.97
C PRO A 65 -25.17 5.53 1.87
N THR A 66 -23.90 5.91 1.96
CA THR A 66 -23.48 7.04 2.79
C THR A 66 -22.18 7.65 2.30
N GLN A 67 -22.09 8.98 2.37
CA GLN A 67 -20.83 9.71 2.14
C GLN A 67 -20.17 10.15 3.45
N ASN A 68 -20.79 9.85 4.59
CA ASN A 68 -20.25 10.22 5.89
C ASN A 68 -19.12 9.26 6.30
N LYS A 69 -17.91 9.78 6.53
CA LYS A 69 -16.72 9.00 6.85
C LYS A 69 -16.89 8.04 8.04
N SER A 70 -17.52 8.48 9.12
CA SER A 70 -17.73 7.63 10.30
C SER A 70 -18.67 6.47 10.01
N ARG A 71 -19.71 6.69 9.19
CA ARG A 71 -20.61 5.62 8.75
C ARG A 71 -19.97 4.70 7.72
N LEU A 72 -19.12 5.23 6.82
CA LEU A 72 -18.35 4.43 5.87
C LEU A 72 -17.48 3.39 6.59
N LEU A 73 -16.73 3.82 7.60
CA LEU A 73 -15.84 2.94 8.39
C LEU A 73 -16.59 1.76 9.04
N LYS A 74 -17.87 1.94 9.36
CA LYS A 74 -18.70 0.87 9.91
C LYS A 74 -19.35 0.03 8.83
N ALA A 75 -19.79 0.63 7.73
CA ALA A 75 -20.58 -0.05 6.70
C ALA A 75 -19.72 -0.88 5.72
N VAL A 76 -18.51 -0.42 5.40
CA VAL A 76 -17.65 -1.08 4.41
C VAL A 76 -17.26 -2.51 4.81
N PRO A 77 -16.83 -2.79 6.06
CA PRO A 77 -16.49 -4.15 6.46
C PRO A 77 -17.64 -5.13 6.22
N TYR A 78 -18.85 -4.82 6.71
CA TYR A 78 -20.03 -5.67 6.49
C TYR A 78 -20.41 -5.80 5.02
N ALA A 79 -20.23 -4.75 4.21
CA ALA A 79 -20.54 -4.81 2.79
C ALA A 79 -19.61 -5.77 2.01
N LEU A 80 -18.44 -6.11 2.57
CA LEU A 80 -17.45 -7.00 1.97
C LEU A 80 -17.37 -8.37 2.66
N GLU A 81 -18.15 -8.61 3.72
CA GLU A 81 -18.02 -9.80 4.59
C GLU A 81 -18.20 -11.12 3.82
N GLU A 82 -19.14 -11.17 2.87
CA GLU A 82 -19.37 -12.37 2.05
C GLU A 82 -18.30 -12.59 0.98
N GLU A 83 -17.56 -11.55 0.60
CA GLU A 83 -16.51 -11.59 -0.43
C GLU A 83 -15.13 -11.95 0.18
N LEU A 84 -14.97 -11.76 1.49
CA LEU A 84 -13.72 -11.93 2.20
C LEU A 84 -13.64 -13.32 2.84
N ALA A 85 -12.47 -13.96 2.71
CA ALA A 85 -12.23 -15.26 3.32
C ALA A 85 -11.94 -15.19 4.84
N ALA A 86 -11.58 -14.00 5.34
CA ALA A 86 -11.25 -13.75 6.73
C ALA A 86 -12.33 -12.93 7.42
N ASP A 87 -12.44 -13.09 8.74
CA ASP A 87 -13.35 -12.29 9.58
C ASP A 87 -12.99 -10.80 9.48
N VAL A 88 -13.99 -9.97 9.18
CA VAL A 88 -13.86 -8.53 9.04
C VAL A 88 -13.31 -7.84 10.30
N GLU A 89 -13.47 -8.43 11.48
CA GLU A 89 -12.90 -7.92 12.74
C GLU A 89 -11.36 -8.04 12.79
N LEU A 90 -10.81 -9.03 12.08
CA LEU A 90 -9.37 -9.29 11.99
C LEU A 90 -8.68 -8.46 10.91
N LEU A 91 -9.44 -7.67 10.15
CA LEU A 91 -8.93 -6.90 9.02
C LEU A 91 -8.84 -5.41 9.36
N HIS A 92 -7.93 -4.74 8.67
CA HIS A 92 -7.78 -3.29 8.63
C HIS A 92 -8.22 -2.79 7.26
N PHE A 93 -9.05 -1.75 7.25
CA PHE A 93 -9.63 -1.18 6.03
C PHE A 93 -9.18 0.26 5.82
N ALA A 94 -8.44 0.50 4.74
CA ALA A 94 -8.16 1.84 4.24
C ALA A 94 -9.22 2.22 3.19
N ILE A 95 -10.11 3.15 3.56
CA ILE A 95 -11.29 3.49 2.75
C ILE A 95 -11.08 4.83 2.04
N GLY A 96 -11.20 4.80 0.72
CA GLY A 96 -11.14 5.96 -0.15
C GLY A 96 -12.38 6.86 -0.05
N LYS A 97 -12.40 7.92 -0.87
CA LYS A 97 -13.58 8.77 -0.98
C LYS A 97 -14.63 8.09 -1.87
N PRO A 98 -15.93 8.18 -1.52
CA PRO A 98 -17.00 7.71 -2.38
C PRO A 98 -17.04 8.52 -3.67
N ASP A 99 -17.30 7.86 -4.78
CA ASP A 99 -17.58 8.51 -6.05
C ASP A 99 -19.03 9.01 -6.13
N SER A 100 -19.41 9.57 -7.28
CA SER A 100 -20.77 10.08 -7.52
C SER A 100 -21.86 9.00 -7.49
N SER A 101 -21.49 7.72 -7.64
CA SER A 101 -22.40 6.57 -7.58
C SER A 101 -22.49 5.94 -6.18
N GLY A 102 -21.68 6.41 -5.22
CA GLY A 102 -21.58 5.85 -3.87
C GLY A 102 -20.66 4.63 -3.78
N GLN A 103 -19.87 4.36 -4.82
CA GLN A 103 -18.83 3.34 -4.80
C GLN A 103 -17.61 3.89 -4.07
N VAL A 104 -17.06 3.10 -3.14
CA VAL A 104 -15.78 3.40 -2.48
C VAL A 104 -14.74 2.38 -2.87
N LYS A 105 -13.52 2.88 -3.09
CA LYS A 105 -12.30 2.05 -3.22
C LYS A 105 -11.79 1.70 -1.83
N VAL A 106 -11.36 0.47 -1.65
CA VAL A 106 -10.96 -0.06 -0.35
C VAL A 106 -9.70 -0.90 -0.50
N ALA A 107 -8.71 -0.65 0.34
CA ALA A 107 -7.58 -1.54 0.53
C ALA A 107 -7.75 -2.27 1.87
N VAL A 108 -7.53 -3.58 1.86
CA VAL A 108 -7.77 -4.48 2.99
C VAL A 108 -6.49 -5.24 3.28
N VAL A 109 -6.11 -5.30 4.55
CA VAL A 109 -4.93 -6.02 5.04
C VAL A 109 -5.28 -6.68 6.38
N GLU A 110 -4.61 -7.77 6.73
CA GLU A 110 -4.71 -8.30 8.09
C GLU A 110 -4.24 -7.27 9.12
N ARG A 111 -5.00 -7.14 10.22
CA ARG A 111 -4.67 -6.21 11.30
C ARG A 111 -3.33 -6.57 11.96
N SER A 112 -3.09 -7.85 12.21
CA SER A 112 -1.83 -8.39 12.73
C SER A 112 -0.63 -7.95 11.91
N LEU A 113 -0.77 -7.95 10.58
CA LEU A 113 0.29 -7.59 9.67
C LEU A 113 0.55 -6.07 9.65
N MET A 114 -0.52 -5.26 9.64
CA MET A 114 -0.39 -3.81 9.82
C MET A 114 0.28 -3.45 11.14
N ASP A 115 -0.10 -4.09 12.24
CA ASP A 115 0.49 -3.89 13.56
C ASP A 115 1.97 -4.31 13.56
N SER A 116 2.30 -5.42 12.89
CA SER A 116 3.69 -5.89 12.71
C SER A 116 4.54 -4.88 11.95
N TRP A 117 4.05 -4.33 10.83
CA TRP A 117 4.77 -3.31 10.07
C TRP A 117 5.01 -2.05 10.92
N LEU A 118 3.99 -1.56 11.62
CA LEU A 118 4.11 -0.39 12.49
C LEU A 118 5.10 -0.60 13.63
N GLN A 119 5.07 -1.79 14.26
CA GLN A 119 6.02 -2.12 15.32
C GLN A 119 7.45 -2.19 14.79
N MET A 120 7.66 -2.85 13.64
CA MET A 120 8.97 -2.96 13.00
C MET A 120 9.57 -1.59 12.63
N LEU A 121 8.74 -0.68 12.11
CA LEU A 121 9.12 0.70 11.80
C LEU A 121 9.49 1.46 13.08
N ALA A 122 8.70 1.32 14.14
CA ALA A 122 8.97 1.94 15.43
C ALA A 122 10.28 1.44 16.06
N ASP A 123 10.54 0.13 16.00
CA ASP A 123 11.77 -0.49 16.52
C ASP A 123 13.01 -0.03 15.74
N ALA A 124 12.87 0.28 14.46
CA ALA A 124 13.90 0.90 13.63
C ALA A 124 14.05 2.42 13.84
N GLY A 125 13.27 3.02 14.75
CA GLY A 125 13.28 4.46 15.04
C GLY A 125 12.66 5.31 13.93
N ILE A 126 11.82 4.73 13.07
CA ILE A 126 11.20 5.40 11.93
C ILE A 126 9.84 5.97 12.32
N SER A 127 9.66 7.27 12.07
CA SER A 127 8.35 7.93 12.21
C SER A 127 7.61 7.91 10.87
N THR A 128 6.76 6.90 10.67
CA THR A 128 6.01 6.74 9.41
C THR A 128 4.86 7.73 9.28
N ASP A 129 4.81 8.47 8.17
CA ASP A 129 3.72 9.40 7.87
C ASP A 129 2.59 8.74 7.07
N ILE A 130 2.95 7.87 6.12
CA ILE A 130 2.02 7.26 5.17
C ILE A 130 2.43 5.81 4.91
N ILE A 131 1.45 4.91 4.86
CA ILE A 131 1.60 3.56 4.30
C ILE A 131 0.73 3.47 3.04
N ILE A 132 1.29 3.01 1.94
CA ILE A 132 0.61 2.84 0.65
C ILE A 132 0.88 1.43 0.15
N SER A 133 -0.12 0.77 -0.44
CA SER A 133 0.09 -0.50 -1.15
C SER A 133 0.93 -0.28 -2.40
N GLU A 134 1.92 -1.15 -2.63
CA GLU A 134 2.72 -1.15 -3.86
C GLU A 134 1.87 -1.15 -5.13
N GLN A 135 0.79 -1.94 -5.14
CA GLN A 135 -0.11 -2.02 -6.28
C GLN A 135 -0.74 -0.66 -6.63
N SER A 136 -0.96 0.21 -5.65
CA SER A 136 -1.49 1.56 -5.88
C SER A 136 -0.52 2.49 -6.60
N LEU A 137 0.76 2.09 -6.74
CA LEU A 137 1.77 2.85 -7.48
C LEU A 137 1.85 2.43 -8.95
N VAL A 138 1.20 1.33 -9.35
CA VAL A 138 1.19 0.90 -10.75
C VAL A 138 0.53 2.01 -11.59
N PRO A 139 1.22 2.56 -12.60
CA PRO A 139 0.65 3.60 -13.45
C PRO A 139 -0.65 3.11 -14.08
N ILE A 140 -1.65 3.98 -14.18
CA ILE A 140 -2.89 3.68 -14.88
C ILE A 140 -2.92 4.54 -16.13
N ALA A 141 -3.05 3.91 -17.30
CA ALA A 141 -3.30 4.59 -18.55
C ALA A 141 -4.74 4.30 -19.03
N ASP A 142 -5.39 5.30 -19.58
CA ASP A 142 -6.78 5.21 -20.05
C ASP A 142 -6.95 4.06 -21.04
N ASN A 143 -8.04 3.29 -20.88
CA ASN A 143 -8.39 2.15 -21.72
C ASN A 143 -7.27 1.10 -21.88
N SER A 144 -6.42 0.93 -20.87
CA SER A 144 -5.34 -0.05 -20.90
C SER A 144 -5.20 -0.77 -19.56
N TRP A 145 -4.50 -1.89 -19.61
CA TRP A 145 -3.95 -2.53 -18.41
C TRP A 145 -2.48 -2.21 -18.33
N SER A 146 -2.00 -1.95 -17.13
CA SER A 146 -0.58 -1.82 -16.85
C SER A 146 -0.12 -3.03 -16.06
N LEU A 147 0.99 -3.61 -16.50
CA LEU A 147 1.62 -4.76 -15.87
C LEU A 147 3.03 -4.36 -15.45
N VAL A 148 3.33 -4.48 -14.17
CA VAL A 148 4.68 -4.33 -13.62
C VAL A 148 5.17 -5.71 -13.21
N LEU A 149 6.34 -6.10 -13.72
CA LEU A 149 7.02 -7.32 -13.32
C LEU A 149 8.12 -6.96 -12.33
N ASP A 150 8.12 -7.63 -11.18
CA ASP A 150 9.11 -7.43 -10.14
C ASP A 150 9.50 -8.77 -9.52
N GLY A 151 10.68 -9.25 -9.89
CA GLY A 151 11.11 -10.61 -9.56
C GLY A 151 10.12 -11.64 -10.10
N ASN A 152 9.55 -12.45 -9.19
CA ASN A 152 8.55 -13.46 -9.53
C ASN A 152 7.11 -12.96 -9.39
N ILE A 153 6.88 -11.69 -9.07
CA ILE A 153 5.55 -11.12 -8.86
C ILE A 153 5.18 -10.22 -10.04
N ALA A 154 3.93 -10.34 -10.46
CA ALA A 154 3.28 -9.51 -11.44
C ALA A 154 2.19 -8.66 -10.78
N LEU A 155 2.29 -7.33 -10.96
CA LEU A 155 1.28 -6.38 -10.52
C LEU A 155 0.51 -5.89 -11.74
N LEU A 156 -0.74 -6.31 -11.86
CA LEU A 156 -1.67 -5.87 -12.90
C LEU A 156 -2.59 -4.79 -12.33
N GLN A 157 -2.74 -3.69 -13.06
CA GLN A 157 -3.69 -2.63 -12.70
C GLN A 157 -4.50 -2.20 -13.93
N ALA A 158 -5.82 -2.19 -13.79
CA ALA A 158 -6.77 -1.69 -14.77
C ALA A 158 -7.34 -0.32 -14.36
N ALA A 159 -7.91 0.37 -15.34
CA ALA A 159 -8.41 1.75 -15.22
C ALA A 159 -9.57 1.92 -14.23
N ASP A 160 -10.34 0.87 -13.99
CA ASP A 160 -11.49 0.83 -13.08
C ASP A 160 -11.11 0.50 -11.63
N TYR A 161 -9.81 0.49 -11.31
CA TYR A 161 -9.28 0.11 -10.01
C TYR A 161 -9.33 -1.40 -9.71
N GLN A 162 -9.72 -2.23 -10.68
CA GLN A 162 -9.42 -3.64 -10.61
C GLN A 162 -7.93 -3.84 -10.83
N GLY A 163 -7.33 -4.67 -9.99
CA GLY A 163 -5.96 -5.07 -10.16
C GLY A 163 -5.73 -6.40 -9.48
N MET A 164 -4.63 -7.03 -9.85
CA MET A 164 -4.30 -8.38 -9.42
C MET A 164 -2.81 -8.44 -9.14
N VAL A 165 -2.48 -9.19 -8.11
CA VAL A 165 -1.13 -9.62 -7.81
C VAL A 165 -1.09 -11.12 -8.06
N ALA A 166 -0.13 -11.57 -8.86
CA ALA A 166 0.03 -12.98 -9.20
C ALA A 166 1.51 -13.31 -9.32
N ASP A 167 1.87 -14.59 -9.12
CA ASP A 167 3.18 -15.05 -9.56
C ASP A 167 3.26 -14.98 -11.08
N VAL A 168 4.43 -14.59 -11.59
CA VAL A 168 4.70 -14.48 -13.03
C VAL A 168 4.47 -15.80 -13.76
N GLU A 169 4.70 -16.94 -13.10
CA GLU A 169 4.45 -18.27 -13.64
C GLU A 169 2.96 -18.59 -13.85
N ASN A 170 2.06 -17.81 -13.25
CA ASN A 170 0.61 -17.98 -13.35
C ASN A 170 -0.05 -17.00 -14.35
N LEU A 171 0.73 -16.21 -15.09
CA LEU A 171 0.27 -15.33 -16.18
C LEU A 171 0.18 -16.06 -17.52
#